data_AF-H2C908-F1
#
_entry.id   AF-H2C908-F1
#
_cell.length_a   1.000
_cell.length_b   1.000
_cell.length_c   1.000
_cell.angle_alpha   90.00
_cell.angle_beta   90.00
_cell.angle_gamma   90.00
#
_symmetry.space_group_name_H-M   'P 1'
#
loop_
_entity.id
_entity.type
_entity.pdbx_description
1 polymer ?
#
loop_
_entity_poly.entity_id
_entity_poly.type
_entity_poly.pdbx_seq_one_letter_code
_entity_poly.pdbx_strand_id
1 'polypeptide(L)'
;MFEIWYVTISLSVLTSIFSILILIEFLRIRQSFGTRIVALMSSLSTLFVIQSVTYVASFMMWSNERNPLYVYPSLVMAALSSAIIILLYYYITRY
;
A
#
# COMPACT_ATOMS: atom_id res chain seq x y z
N MET A 1 -24.53 -0.01 -6.61
CA MET A 1 -23.34 -0.74 -6.11
C MET A 1 -22.20 -0.80 -7.14
N PHE A 2 -22.47 -1.03 -8.43
CA PHE A 2 -21.43 -1.09 -9.47
C PHE A 2 -20.66 0.22 -9.71
N GLU A 3 -21.30 1.39 -9.64
CA GLU A 3 -20.67 2.67 -9.96
C GLU A 3 -19.59 3.10 -8.95
N ILE A 4 -19.86 2.91 -7.66
CA ILE A 4 -18.89 3.21 -6.58
C ILE A 4 -17.65 2.33 -6.73
N TRP A 5 -17.81 1.08 -7.17
CA TRP A 5 -16.71 0.13 -7.38
C TRP A 5 -15.74 0.59 -8.48
N TYR A 6 -16.23 1.09 -9.61
CA TYR A 6 -15.34 1.61 -10.67
C TYR A 6 -14.48 2.77 -10.18
N VAL A 7 -15.05 3.66 -9.37
CA VAL A 7 -14.33 4.77 -8.76
C VAL A 7 -13.26 4.25 -7.79
N THR A 8 -13.60 3.27 -6.94
CA THR A 8 -12.65 2.68 -5.97
C THR A 8 -11.51 1.94 -6.65
N ILE A 9 -11.79 1.20 -7.74
CA ILE A 9 -10.77 0.50 -8.54
C ILE A 9 -9.84 1.52 -9.21
N SER A 10 -10.41 2.55 -9.83
CA SER A 10 -9.63 3.59 -10.51
C SER A 10 -8.70 4.33 -9.54
N LEU A 11 -9.20 4.65 -8.35
CA LEU A 11 -8.40 5.21 -7.25
C LEU A 11 -7.32 4.25 -6.76
N SER A 12 -7.62 2.96 -6.65
CA SER A 12 -6.66 1.93 -6.20
C SER A 12 -5.52 1.75 -7.22
N VAL A 13 -5.84 1.78 -8.52
CA VAL A 13 -4.82 1.71 -9.58
C VAL A 13 -3.96 2.97 -9.58
N LEU A 14 -4.56 4.16 -9.50
CA LEU A 14 -3.81 5.42 -9.41
C LEU A 14 -2.89 5.46 -8.18
N THR A 15 -3.39 5.07 -7.01
CA THR A 15 -2.58 5.01 -5.78
C THR A 15 -1.46 3.97 -5.89
N SER A 16 -1.66 2.86 -6.58
CA SER A 16 -0.60 1.90 -6.89
C SER A 16 0.51 2.53 -7.73
N ILE A 17 0.15 3.25 -8.79
CA ILE A 17 1.11 3.92 -9.68
C ILE A 17 1.89 4.96 -8.89
N PHE A 18 1.22 5.81 -8.13
CA PHE A 18 1.90 6.81 -7.29
C PHE A 18 2.81 6.18 -6.25
N SER A 19 2.39 5.09 -5.61
CA SER A 19 3.22 4.39 -4.61
C SER A 19 4.51 3.85 -5.21
N ILE A 20 4.47 3.30 -6.43
CA ILE A 20 5.66 2.82 -7.15
C ILE A 20 6.58 4.00 -7.53
N LEU A 21 6.02 5.09 -8.06
CA LEU A 21 6.80 6.27 -8.43
C LEU A 21 7.50 6.89 -7.21
N ILE A 22 6.78 6.98 -6.09
CA ILE A 22 7.33 7.44 -4.81
C ILE A 22 8.45 6.51 -4.33
N LEU A 23 8.29 5.19 -4.48
CA LEU A 23 9.33 4.21 -4.11
C LEU A 23 10.61 4.46 -4.91
N ILE A 24 10.48 4.58 -6.22
CA ILE A 24 11.60 4.80 -7.14
C ILE A 24 12.33 6.10 -6.78
N GLU A 25 11.59 7.17 -6.53
CA GLU A 25 12.17 8.46 -6.19
C GLU A 25 12.91 8.40 -4.84
N PHE A 26 12.35 7.75 -3.83
CA PHE A 26 13.04 7.56 -2.55
C PHE A 26 14.30 6.70 -2.66
N LEU A 27 14.27 5.65 -3.49
CA LEU A 27 15.46 4.84 -3.75
C LEU A 27 16.56 5.65 -4.45
N ARG A 28 16.18 6.57 -5.35
CA ARG A 28 17.10 7.46 -6.07
C ARG A 28 17.72 8.52 -5.16
N ILE A 29 16.90 9.13 -4.30
CA ILE A 29 17.28 10.20 -3.38
C ILE A 29 18.02 9.66 -2.14
N ARG A 30 18.13 8.33 -1.97
CA ARG A 30 18.83 7.69 -0.86
C ARG A 30 20.25 8.18 -0.60
N GLN A 31 20.95 8.62 -1.64
CA GLN A 31 22.33 9.08 -1.52
C GLN A 31 22.44 10.51 -0.96
N SER A 32 21.38 11.32 -1.01
CA SER A 32 21.39 12.74 -0.64
C SER A 32 20.73 13.06 0.71
N PHE A 33 20.01 12.11 1.32
CA PHE A 33 19.33 12.30 2.61
C PHE A 33 19.85 11.34 3.69
N GLY A 34 19.67 11.72 4.95
CA GLY A 34 20.04 10.90 6.10
C GLY A 34 19.44 9.49 6.01
N THR A 35 20.30 8.47 6.17
CA THR A 35 19.97 7.05 5.97
C THR A 35 18.72 6.58 6.73
N ARG A 36 18.40 7.20 7.87
CA ARG A 36 17.24 6.87 8.71
C ARG A 36 15.88 7.30 8.10
N ILE A 37 15.79 8.52 7.58
CA ILE A 37 14.58 9.04 6.93
C ILE A 37 14.30 8.26 5.64
N VAL A 38 15.35 8.00 4.85
CA VAL A 38 15.19 7.26 3.59
C VAL A 38 14.79 5.81 3.85
N ALA A 39 15.37 5.15 4.85
CA ALA A 39 14.98 3.80 5.21
C ALA A 39 13.50 3.72 5.61
N LEU A 40 13.01 4.70 6.38
CA LEU A 40 11.60 4.80 6.74
C LEU A 40 10.72 4.99 5.51
N MET A 41 11.00 6.01 4.69
CA MET A 41 10.21 6.33 3.52
C MET A 41 10.18 5.18 2.50
N SER A 42 11.32 4.49 2.32
CA SER A 42 11.40 3.27 1.51
C SER A 42 10.57 2.13 2.11
N SER A 43 10.60 1.93 3.43
CA SER A 43 9.80 0.90 4.09
C SER A 43 8.29 1.15 3.97
N LEU A 44 7.85 2.40 4.18
CA LEU A 44 6.45 2.81 4.01
C LEU A 44 6.01 2.66 2.57
N SER A 45 6.82 3.12 1.63
CA SER A 45 6.53 3.00 0.21
C SER A 45 6.43 1.54 -0.24
N THR A 46 7.29 0.66 0.29
CA THR A 46 7.20 -0.79 0.05
C THR A 46 5.88 -1.37 0.58
N LEU A 47 5.48 -1.01 1.81
CA LEU A 47 4.21 -1.45 2.38
C LEU A 47 3.01 -0.97 1.56
N PHE A 48 3.03 0.27 1.07
CA PHE A 48 1.98 0.79 0.19
C PHE A 48 1.90 0.02 -1.13
N VAL A 49 3.04 -0.33 -1.75
CA VAL A 49 3.06 -1.15 -2.96
C VAL A 49 2.42 -2.52 -2.71
N ILE A 50 2.78 -3.20 -1.61
CA ILE A 50 2.18 -4.50 -1.26
C ILE A 50 0.66 -4.34 -1.02
N GLN A 51 0.25 -3.25 -0.39
CA GLN A 51 -1.16 -2.97 -0.14
C GLN A 51 -1.94 -2.76 -1.44
N SER A 52 -1.37 -2.01 -2.39
CA SER A 52 -1.95 -1.83 -3.73
C SER A 52 -2.08 -3.14 -4.51
N VAL A 53 -1.07 -4.01 -4.48
CA VAL A 53 -1.16 -5.35 -5.09
C VAL A 53 -2.28 -6.16 -4.45
N THR A 54 -2.43 -6.07 -3.12
CA THR A 54 -3.50 -6.75 -2.38
C THR A 54 -4.88 -6.22 -2.76
N TYR A 55 -5.04 -4.91 -3.02
CA TYR A 55 -6.28 -4.33 -3.55
C TYR A 55 -6.64 -4.90 -4.93
N VAL A 56 -5.67 -4.99 -5.82
CA VAL A 56 -5.88 -5.58 -7.16
C VAL A 56 -6.24 -7.06 -7.05
N ALA A 57 -5.56 -7.82 -6.19
CA ALA A 57 -5.85 -9.24 -5.96
C ALA A 57 -7.26 -9.43 -5.36
N SER A 58 -7.64 -8.62 -4.38
CA SER A 58 -8.99 -8.64 -3.80
C SER A 58 -10.06 -8.37 -4.84
N PHE A 59 -9.79 -7.48 -5.80
CA PHE A 59 -10.70 -7.17 -6.89
C PHE A 59 -10.86 -8.34 -7.87
N MET A 60 -9.74 -8.89 -8.37
CA MET A 60 -9.77 -10.07 -9.26
C MET A 60 -10.52 -11.22 -8.61
N MET A 61 -10.27 -11.41 -7.32
CA MET A 61 -10.96 -12.40 -6.52
C MET A 61 -12.46 -12.09 -6.46
N TRP A 62 -12.88 -10.90 -6.01
CA TRP A 62 -14.31 -10.54 -5.89
C TRP A 62 -15.11 -10.67 -7.20
N SER A 63 -14.48 -10.48 -8.37
CA SER A 63 -15.14 -10.70 -9.67
C SER A 63 -15.48 -12.17 -9.96
N ASN A 64 -14.92 -13.12 -9.20
CA ASN A 64 -15.25 -14.53 -9.25
C ASN A 64 -16.32 -14.82 -8.17
N GLU A 65 -17.18 -15.83 -8.33
CA GLU A 65 -18.34 -16.00 -7.45
C GLU A 65 -18.00 -16.52 -6.03
N ARG A 66 -18.53 -15.85 -4.99
CA ARG A 66 -18.74 -16.24 -3.57
C ARG A 66 -17.78 -17.27 -2.93
N ASN A 67 -16.50 -17.25 -3.28
CA ASN A 67 -15.48 -18.09 -2.69
C ASN A 67 -15.02 -17.55 -1.32
N PRO A 68 -15.00 -18.35 -0.24
CA PRO A 68 -14.49 -17.91 1.08
C PRO A 68 -13.03 -17.42 1.06
N LEU A 69 -12.28 -17.69 -0.02
CA LEU A 69 -10.96 -17.10 -0.28
C LEU A 69 -10.95 -15.55 -0.30
N TYR A 70 -12.11 -14.86 -0.40
CA TYR A 70 -12.19 -13.39 -0.34
C TYR A 70 -11.81 -12.75 0.98
N VAL A 71 -11.66 -13.53 2.05
CA VAL A 71 -11.25 -13.02 3.37
C VAL A 71 -9.74 -12.78 3.44
N TYR A 72 -8.93 -13.46 2.62
CA TYR A 72 -7.47 -13.33 2.69
C TYR A 72 -6.95 -11.95 2.25
N PRO A 73 -7.40 -11.36 1.13
CA PRO A 73 -6.94 -10.02 0.74
C PRO A 73 -7.31 -8.94 1.76
N SER A 74 -8.50 -9.01 2.36
CA SER A 74 -8.94 -8.03 3.38
C SER A 74 -8.15 -8.16 4.68
N LEU A 75 -7.80 -9.37 5.11
CA LEU A 75 -6.86 -9.61 6.21
C LEU A 75 -5.47 -9.02 5.94
N VAL A 76 -4.94 -9.22 4.73
CA VAL A 76 -3.64 -8.68 4.33
C VAL A 76 -3.67 -7.15 4.31
N MET A 77 -4.75 -6.52 3.82
CA MET A 77 -4.91 -5.06 3.87
C MET A 77 -4.93 -4.54 5.31
N ALA A 78 -5.64 -5.20 6.21
CA ALA A 78 -5.72 -4.81 7.61
C ALA A 78 -4.34 -4.90 8.30
N ALA A 79 -3.59 -5.97 8.04
CA ALA A 79 -2.23 -6.15 8.55
C ALA A 79 -1.28 -5.07 8.01
N LEU A 80 -1.31 -4.78 6.71
CA LEU A 80 -0.47 -3.75 6.09
C LEU A 80 -0.80 -2.36 6.61
N SER A 81 -2.09 -2.03 6.72
CA SER A 81 -2.53 -0.73 7.27
C SER A 81 -2.05 -0.55 8.71
N SER A 82 -2.13 -1.60 9.51
CA SER A 82 -1.64 -1.59 10.89
C SER A 82 -0.11 -1.40 10.94
N ALA A 83 0.64 -2.10 10.09
CA ALA A 83 2.09 -1.96 10.01
C ALA A 83 2.52 -0.54 9.58
N ILE A 84 1.82 0.05 8.61
CA ILE A 84 2.04 1.43 8.15
C ILE A 84 1.82 2.42 9.30
N ILE A 85 0.70 2.30 10.02
CA ILE A 85 0.37 3.19 11.14
C ILE A 85 1.39 3.05 12.28
N ILE A 86 1.78 1.82 12.63
CA ILE A 86 2.79 1.57 13.67
C ILE A 86 4.13 2.19 13.31
N LEU A 87 4.58 2.02 12.05
CA LEU A 87 5.84 2.60 11.56
C LEU A 87 5.79 4.13 11.56
N LEU A 88 4.67 4.72 11.12
CA LEU A 88 4.45 6.17 11.17
C LEU A 88 4.48 6.69 12.61
N TYR A 89 3.73 6.06 13.52
CA TYR A 89 3.66 6.46 14.93
C TYR A 89 5.02 6.36 15.62
N TYR A 90 5.73 5.24 15.45
CA TYR A 90 7.06 5.06 16.01
C TYR A 90 8.06 6.13 15.57
N TYR A 91 7.91 6.60 14.32
CA TYR A 91 8.82 7.60 13.78
C TYR A 91 8.46 9.02 14.23
N ILE A 92 7.18 9.39 14.18
CA ILE A 92 6.67 10.69 14.68
C ILE A 92 6.99 10.87 16.17
N THR A 93 7.02 9.79 16.95
CA THR A 93 7.33 9.86 18.38
C THR A 93 8.83 9.91 18.69
N ARG A 94 9.70 9.63 17.71
CA ARG A 94 11.17 9.63 17.86
C ARG A 94 11.87 10.80 17.17
N TYR A 95 11.15 11.65 16.45
CA TYR A 95 11.60 12.88 15.80
C TYR A 95 10.73 14.04 16.26
#